data_AF-A0A9X2J3F7-F1
#
_entry.id   AF-A0A9X2J3F7-F1
#
_cell.length_a   1.000
_cell.length_b   1.000
_cell.length_c   1.000
_cell.angle_alpha   90.00
_cell.angle_beta   90.00
_cell.angle_gamma   90.00
#
_symmetry.space_group_name_H-M   'P 1'
#
loop_
_entity.id
_entity.type
_entity.pdbx_description
1 polymer ?
#
loop_
_entity_poly.entity_id
_entity_poly.type
_entity_poly.pdbx_seq_one_letter_code
_entity_poly.pdbx_strand_id
1 'polypeptide(L)' 'MGAGQDFEAIFRVFDQDGSGCVDRSELEAMLRALGGSGEGDVERVLAEMDLDRNGTLTFSEFAKVCEQLLS' A
#
# COMPACT_ATOMS: atom_id res chain seq x y z
N MET A 1 19.46 10.95 -5.13
CA MET A 1 19.45 9.72 -4.31
C MET A 1 18.37 9.94 -3.27
N GLY A 2 17.21 9.32 -3.28
CA GLY A 2 16.66 8.27 -4.13
C GLY A 2 15.34 7.87 -3.49
N ALA A 3 14.31 8.74 -3.55
CA ALA A 3 13.02 8.51 -2.88
C ALA A 3 12.41 7.14 -3.25
N GLY A 4 12.68 6.65 -4.46
CA GLY A 4 12.27 5.31 -4.89
C GLY A 4 12.82 4.15 -4.05
N GLN A 5 13.95 4.30 -3.35
CA GLN A 5 14.54 3.24 -2.54
C GLN A 5 13.77 3.03 -1.22
N ASP A 6 13.31 4.11 -0.61
CA ASP A 6 12.48 4.04 0.59
C ASP A 6 11.08 3.52 0.25
N PHE A 7 10.51 3.93 -0.89
CA PHE A 7 9.21 3.42 -1.34
C PHE A 7 9.24 1.94 -1.67
N GLU A 8 10.29 1.45 -2.34
CA GLU A 8 10.43 0.01 -2.63
C GLU A 8 10.59 -0.82 -1.35
N ALA A 9 11.36 -0.33 -0.37
CA ALA A 9 11.53 -1.00 0.90
C ALA A 9 10.22 -1.06 1.69
N ILE A 10 9.46 0.05 1.74
CA ILE A 10 8.15 0.10 2.38
C ILE A 10 7.18 -0.82 1.63
N PHE A 11 7.13 -0.73 0.30
CA PHE A 11 6.25 -1.54 -0.52
C PHE A 11 6.49 -3.04 -0.32
N ARG A 12 7.76 -3.47 -0.23
CA ARG A 12 8.11 -4.87 0.09
C ARG A 12 7.70 -5.34 1.49
N VAL A 13 7.51 -4.42 2.43
CA VAL A 13 7.00 -4.76 3.77
C VAL A 13 5.49 -5.00 3.71
N PHE A 14 4.79 -4.36 2.77
CA PHE A 14 3.37 -4.57 2.53
C PHE A 14 3.08 -5.77 1.60
N ASP A 15 3.83 -5.91 0.50
CA ASP A 15 3.74 -7.01 -0.49
C ASP A 15 4.44 -8.26 0.06
N GLN A 16 3.67 -9.13 0.72
CA GLN A 16 4.18 -10.36 1.33
C GLN A 16 4.34 -11.48 0.32
N ASP A 17 3.51 -11.50 -0.73
CA ASP A 17 3.58 -12.52 -1.78
C ASP A 17 4.65 -12.19 -2.84
N GLY A 18 5.13 -10.94 -2.89
CA GLY A 18 6.10 -10.49 -3.90
C GLY A 18 5.46 -10.30 -5.27
N SER A 19 4.15 -10.03 -5.28
CA SER A 19 3.31 -9.81 -6.46
C SER A 19 3.71 -8.54 -7.22
N GLY A 20 4.32 -7.56 -6.54
CA GLY A 20 4.54 -6.22 -7.07
C GLY A 20 3.32 -5.29 -6.96
N CYS A 21 2.28 -5.78 -6.27
CA CYS A 21 1.02 -5.12 -5.96
C CYS A 21 0.69 -5.44 -4.50
N VAL A 22 0.10 -4.50 -3.74
CA VAL A 22 -0.42 -4.78 -2.41
C VAL A 22 -1.93 -4.98 -2.50
N ASP A 23 -2.38 -6.21 -2.35
CA ASP A 23 -3.81 -6.52 -2.42
C ASP A 23 -4.51 -6.20 -1.10
N ARG A 24 -5.85 -6.07 -1.13
CA ARG A 24 -6.68 -5.91 0.10
C ARG A 24 -6.30 -6.90 1.20
N SER A 25 -6.11 -8.16 0.84
CA SER A 25 -5.79 -9.24 1.77
C SER A 25 -4.42 -9.05 2.44
N GLU A 26 -3.44 -8.55 1.71
CA GLU A 26 -2.09 -8.31 2.24
C GLU A 26 -2.07 -7.08 3.16
N LEU A 27 -2.73 -6.00 2.73
CA LEU A 27 -2.90 -4.80 3.53
C LEU A 27 -3.65 -5.11 4.84
N GLU A 28 -4.69 -5.95 4.78
CA GLU A 28 -5.43 -6.43 5.94
C GLU A 28 -4.56 -7.28 6.87
N ALA A 29 -3.82 -8.24 6.33
CA ALA A 29 -2.94 -9.10 7.12
C ALA A 29 -1.88 -8.27 7.85
N MET A 30 -1.32 -7.25 7.19
CA MET A 30 -0.31 -6.35 7.75
C MET A 30 -0.91 -5.42 8.81
N LEU A 31 -2.06 -4.79 8.55
CA LEU A 31 -2.75 -3.96 9.54
C LEU A 31 -3.13 -4.77 10.78
N ARG A 32 -3.57 -6.01 10.59
CA ARG A 32 -3.88 -6.94 11.68
C ARG A 32 -2.63 -7.37 12.46
N ALA A 33 -1.49 -7.52 11.79
CA ALA A 33 -0.20 -7.80 12.43
C ALA A 33 0.36 -6.60 13.20
N LEU A 34 0.12 -5.37 12.74
CA LEU A 34 0.50 -4.11 13.39
C LEU A 34 -0.45 -3.71 14.54
N GLY A 35 -1.54 -4.46 14.76
CA GLY A 35 -2.53 -4.18 15.82
C GLY A 35 -3.61 -3.17 15.41
N GLY A 36 -3.73 -2.84 14.13
CA GLY A 36 -4.79 -2.03 13.52
C GLY A 36 -6.07 -2.82 13.26
N SER A 37 -7.20 -2.12 13.19
CA SER A 37 -8.55 -2.71 13.24
C SER A 37 -9.18 -2.95 11.86
N GLY A 38 -8.93 -4.12 11.27
CA GLY A 38 -9.87 -4.82 10.35
C GLY A 38 -10.19 -4.22 8.97
N GLU A 39 -11.01 -4.96 8.21
CA GLU A 39 -11.42 -4.73 6.81
C GLU A 39 -11.89 -3.31 6.48
N GLY A 40 -12.46 -2.58 7.45
CA GLY A 40 -13.01 -1.24 7.24
C GLY A 40 -11.94 -0.15 7.09
N ASP A 41 -10.82 -0.27 7.80
CA ASP A 41 -9.68 0.64 7.63
C ASP A 41 -8.93 0.34 6.32
N VAL A 42 -8.80 -0.94 5.98
CA VAL A 42 -8.23 -1.40 4.70
C VAL A 42 -8.98 -0.81 3.52
N GLU A 43 -10.32 -0.86 3.54
CA GLU A 43 -11.17 -0.37 2.46
C GLU A 43 -11.12 1.16 2.34
N ARG A 44 -10.97 1.88 3.46
CA ARG A 44 -10.74 3.34 3.45
C ARG A 44 -9.39 3.70 2.86
N VAL A 45 -8.34 3.02 3.30
CA VAL A 45 -6.97 3.25 2.82
C VAL A 45 -6.89 2.94 1.32
N LEU A 46 -7.47 1.83 0.88
CA LEU A 46 -7.61 1.53 -0.55
C LEU A 46 -8.42 2.62 -1.25
N ALA A 47 -9.59 3.01 -0.75
CA ALA A 47 -10.40 4.03 -1.44
C ALA A 47 -9.72 5.40 -1.58
N GLU A 48 -8.78 5.76 -0.69
CA GLU A 48 -7.97 6.98 -0.79
C GLU A 48 -6.72 6.80 -1.66
N MET A 49 -6.12 5.62 -1.69
CA MET A 49 -4.82 5.39 -2.35
C MET A 49 -4.93 4.70 -3.72
N ASP A 50 -5.94 3.83 -3.90
CA ASP A 50 -6.26 3.11 -5.14
C ASP A 50 -7.02 4.05 -6.09
N LEU A 51 -6.25 4.67 -6.98
CA LEU A 51 -6.76 5.67 -7.93
C LEU A 51 -7.51 4.99 -9.09
N ASP A 52 -7.13 3.77 -9.43
CA ASP A 52 -7.76 2.98 -10.49
C ASP A 52 -8.99 2.19 -9.99
N ARG A 53 -9.15 2.07 -8.66
CA ARG A 53 -10.20 1.27 -8.00
C ARG A 53 -10.18 -0.19 -8.43
N ASN A 54 -8.99 -0.74 -8.62
CA ASN A 54 -8.81 -2.14 -9.00
C ASN A 54 -8.82 -3.09 -7.78
N GLY A 55 -8.82 -2.54 -6.56
CA GLY A 55 -8.80 -3.25 -5.28
C GLY A 55 -7.40 -3.60 -4.75
N THR A 56 -6.36 -3.10 -5.42
CA THR A 56 -4.95 -3.43 -5.17
C THR A 56 -4.09 -2.18 -5.40
N LEU A 57 -3.02 -2.01 -4.63
CA LEU A 57 -2.11 -0.88 -4.75
C LEU A 57 -0.87 -1.30 -5.52
N THR A 58 -0.77 -0.86 -6.77
CA THR A 58 0.47 -1.09 -7.53
C THR A 58 1.59 -0.18 -7.06
N PHE A 59 2.85 -0.58 -7.26
CA PHE A 59 4.02 0.25 -6.94
C PHE A 59 3.94 1.66 -7.54
N SER A 60 3.37 1.79 -8.74
CA SER A 60 3.19 3.08 -9.41
C SER A 60 2.17 3.99 -8.71
N GLU A 61 1.10 3.42 -8.16
CA GLU A 61 0.10 4.15 -7.37
C GLU A 61 0.68 4.53 -6.01
N PHE A 62 1.35 3.59 -5.35
CA PHE A 62 2.04 3.84 -4.08
C PHE A 62 3.08 4.96 -4.19
N ALA A 63 3.93 4.92 -5.22
CA ALA A 63 4.94 5.94 -5.47
C ALA A 63 4.30 7.32 -5.75
N LYS A 64 3.22 7.37 -6.54
CA LYS A 64 2.49 8.62 -6.80
C LYS A 64 1.83 9.20 -5.56
N VAL A 65 1.20 8.35 -4.73
CA VAL A 65 0.56 8.79 -3.50
C VAL A 65 1.60 9.30 -2.52
N CYS A 66 2.70 8.56 -2.32
CA CYS A 66 3.78 9.02 -1.46
C CYS A 66 4.43 10.31 -1.97
N GLU A 67 4.58 10.49 -3.29
CA GLU A 67 5.07 11.74 -3.87
C GLU A 67 4.10 12.90 -3.62
N GLN A 68 2.78 12.67 -3.72
CA GLN A 68 1.77 13.68 -3.36
C GLN A 68 1.71 13.98 -1.86
N LEU A 69 2.02 13.00 -1.00
CA LEU A 69 2.00 13.17 0.46
C LEU A 69 3.26 13.86 0.99
N LEU A 70 4.38 13.72 0.27
CA LEU A 70 5.69 14.33 0.59
C LEU A 70 5.95 15.64 -0.18
N SER A 71 5.05 16.05 -1.08
CA SER A 71 5.07 17.35 -1.78
C SER A 71 4.29 18.43 -1.02
#